data_AF-A0A522W914-F1
#
_entry.id   AF-A0A522W914-F1
#
_cell.length_a   1.000
_cell.length_b   1.000
_cell.length_c   1.000
_cell.angle_alpha   90.00
_cell.angle_beta   90.00
_cell.angle_gamma   90.00
#
_symmetry.space_group_name_H-M   'P 1'
#
loop_
_entity.id
_entity.type
_entity.pdbx_description
1 polymer ?
#
loop_
_entity_poly.entity_id
_entity_poly.type
_entity_poly.pdbx_seq_one_letter_code
_entity_poly.pdbx_strand_id
1 'polypeptide(L)'
;MSTVKKFVKDSHRIAREKGWWAGRRNDGELIALMHSELSEALEAMRKRASKGEIAEELADCCIRIFDFCGARNIDLQKAIREKMKKNALRPYRHGNKKF
;
A
#
# COMPACT_ATOMS: atom_id res chain seq x y z
N MET A 1 0.59 10.47 -17.65
CA MET A 1 0.77 10.38 -16.19
C MET A 1 1.45 9.05 -15.87
N SER A 2 2.40 9.01 -14.94
CA SER A 2 3.12 7.77 -14.59
C SER A 2 2.26 6.78 -13.80
N THR A 3 2.58 5.48 -13.85
CA THR A 3 1.73 4.38 -13.34
C THR A 3 1.32 4.54 -11.87
N VAL A 4 2.27 4.78 -10.96
CA VAL A 4 1.96 4.95 -9.52
C VAL A 4 1.06 6.17 -9.28
N LYS A 5 1.32 7.28 -9.98
CA LYS A 5 0.46 8.47 -9.89
C LYS A 5 -0.96 8.18 -10.38
N LYS A 6 -1.10 7.34 -11.42
CA LYS A 6 -2.41 6.87 -11.91
C LYS A 6 -3.13 6.03 -10.85
N PHE A 7 -2.46 5.06 -10.24
CA PHE A 7 -3.08 4.23 -9.20
C PHE A 7 -3.50 5.04 -7.98
N VAL A 8 -2.66 5.97 -7.49
CA VAL A 8 -3.04 6.90 -6.41
C VAL A 8 -4.30 7.69 -6.76
N LYS A 9 -4.35 8.25 -7.98
CA LYS A 9 -5.52 9.03 -8.43
C LYS A 9 -6.77 8.15 -8.54
N ASP A 10 -6.66 6.98 -9.17
CA ASP A 10 -7.80 6.12 -9.45
C ASP A 10 -8.34 5.47 -8.18
N SER A 11 -7.47 4.95 -7.30
CA SER A 11 -7.86 4.39 -6.00
C SER A 11 -8.59 5.42 -5.14
N HIS A 12 -8.06 6.64 -5.02
CA HIS A 12 -8.71 7.67 -4.22
C HIS A 12 -10.04 8.14 -4.82
N ARG A 13 -10.09 8.30 -6.14
CA ARG A 13 -11.33 8.65 -6.86
C ARG A 13 -12.43 7.60 -6.61
N ILE A 14 -12.10 6.32 -6.80
CA ILE A 14 -13.05 5.22 -6.59
C ILE A 14 -13.51 5.17 -5.13
N ALA A 15 -12.58 5.31 -4.16
CA ALA A 15 -12.92 5.31 -2.75
C ALA A 15 -13.92 6.42 -2.40
N ARG A 16 -13.71 7.63 -2.95
CA ARG A 16 -14.64 8.76 -2.81
C ARG A 16 -16.00 8.49 -3.46
N GLU A 17 -16.02 7.99 -4.69
CA GLU A 17 -17.26 7.65 -5.42
C GLU A 17 -18.10 6.60 -4.68
N LYS A 18 -17.43 5.69 -3.94
CA LYS A 18 -18.08 4.68 -3.09
C LYS A 18 -18.47 5.19 -1.69
N GLY A 19 -18.27 6.48 -1.40
CA GLY A 19 -18.68 7.08 -0.13
C GLY A 19 -17.76 6.81 1.06
N TRP A 20 -16.61 6.15 0.85
CA TRP A 20 -15.66 5.85 1.94
C TRP A 20 -15.07 7.10 2.60
N TRP A 21 -15.16 8.25 1.95
CA TRP A 21 -14.70 9.55 2.44
C TRP A 21 -15.85 10.54 2.71
N ALA A 22 -17.09 10.05 2.87
CA ALA A 22 -18.24 10.91 3.19
C ALA A 22 -18.15 11.52 4.61
N GLY A 23 -17.41 10.87 5.51
CA GLY A 23 -17.16 11.33 6.88
C GLY A 23 -15.68 11.58 7.17
N ARG A 24 -15.41 12.09 8.38
CA ARG A 24 -14.04 12.16 8.90
C ARG A 24 -13.50 10.75 9.10
N ARG A 25 -12.23 10.54 8.74
CA ARG A 25 -11.52 9.28 8.97
C ARG A 25 -10.30 9.53 9.84
N ASN A 26 -10.01 8.59 10.73
CA ASN A 26 -8.80 8.62 11.55
C ASN A 26 -7.62 7.97 10.80
N ASP A 27 -6.44 8.59 10.85
CA ASP A 27 -5.25 8.07 10.19
C ASP A 27 -4.80 6.73 10.78
N GLY A 28 -4.89 6.55 12.09
CA GLY A 28 -4.56 5.31 12.77
C GLY A 28 -5.48 4.15 12.36
N GLU A 29 -6.78 4.39 12.22
CA GLU A 29 -7.73 3.40 11.70
C GLU A 29 -7.43 3.03 10.26
N LEU A 30 -7.10 4.00 9.41
CA LEU A 30 -6.71 3.75 8.02
C LEU A 30 -5.43 2.91 7.92
N ILE A 31 -4.45 3.16 8.78
CA ILE A 31 -3.25 2.31 8.88
C ILE A 31 -3.63 0.91 9.35
N ALA A 32 -4.48 0.76 10.38
CA ALA A 32 -4.93 -0.55 10.86
C ALA A 32 -5.64 -1.37 9.75
N LEU A 33 -6.42 -0.71 8.89
CA LEU A 33 -7.03 -1.34 7.72
C LEU A 33 -6.00 -1.81 6.68
N MET A 34 -4.83 -1.16 6.54
CA MET A 34 -3.76 -1.69 5.67
C MET A 34 -3.11 -2.93 6.29
N HIS A 35 -3.01 -2.94 7.63
CA HIS A 35 -2.48 -4.09 8.36
C HIS A 35 -3.40 -5.32 8.28
N SER A 36 -4.73 -5.15 8.19
CA SER A 36 -5.65 -6.28 8.01
C SER A 36 -5.40 -6.99 6.68
N GLU A 37 -5.23 -6.27 5.57
CA GLU A 37 -4.91 -6.87 4.25
C GLU A 37 -3.61 -7.69 4.28
N LEU A 38 -2.60 -7.21 5.02
CA LEU A 38 -1.36 -7.98 5.20
C LEU A 38 -1.58 -9.25 6.04
N SER A 39 -2.51 -9.20 6.98
CA SER A 39 -2.91 -10.37 7.78
C SER A 39 -3.68 -11.37 6.92
N GLU A 40 -4.53 -10.90 6.00
CA GLU A 40 -5.25 -11.73 5.02
C GLU A 40 -4.27 -12.41 4.05
N ALA A 41 -3.27 -11.69 3.54
CA ALA A 41 -2.20 -12.27 2.74
C ALA A 41 -1.43 -13.39 3.48
N LEU A 42 -1.14 -13.18 4.77
CA LEU A 42 -0.50 -14.20 5.62
C LEU A 42 -1.42 -15.40 5.84
N GLU A 43 -2.72 -15.18 6.03
CA GLU A 43 -3.70 -16.24 6.17
C GLU A 43 -3.83 -17.07 4.88
N ALA A 44 -3.88 -16.42 3.72
CA ALA A 44 -3.88 -17.09 2.42
C ALA A 44 -2.65 -18.01 2.26
N MET A 45 -1.46 -17.54 2.66
CA MET A 45 -0.25 -18.37 2.67
C MET A 45 -0.37 -19.59 3.60
N ARG A 46 -0.92 -19.41 4.80
CA ARG A 46 -1.12 -20.50 5.77
C ARG A 46 -2.09 -21.55 5.25
N LYS A 47 -3.11 -21.12 4.51
CA LYS A 47 -4.10 -21.97 3.84
C LYS A 47 -3.57 -22.62 2.54
N ARG A 48 -2.31 -22.38 2.17
CA ARG A 48 -1.69 -22.85 0.91
C ARG A 48 -2.48 -22.39 -0.33
N ALA A 49 -3.05 -21.19 -0.26
CA ALA A 49 -3.74 -20.57 -1.37
C ALA A 49 -2.79 -20.37 -2.57
N SER A 50 -3.38 -20.15 -3.74
CA SER A 50 -2.63 -19.89 -4.96
C SER A 50 -1.86 -18.57 -4.89
N LYS A 51 -0.87 -18.42 -5.77
CA LYS A 51 -0.16 -17.13 -5.92
C LYS A 51 -1.08 -15.99 -6.35
N GLY A 52 -2.18 -16.31 -7.04
CA GLY A 52 -3.17 -15.33 -7.47
C GLY A 52 -3.91 -14.75 -6.28
N GLU A 53 -4.42 -15.61 -5.40
CA GLU A 53 -5.12 -15.21 -4.17
C GLU A 53 -4.20 -14.39 -3.25
N ILE A 54 -2.95 -14.82 -3.05
CA ILE A 54 -1.98 -14.04 -2.25
C ILE A 54 -1.72 -12.67 -2.89
N ALA A 55 -1.66 -12.60 -4.23
CA ALA A 55 -1.43 -11.35 -4.94
C ALA A 55 -2.63 -10.39 -4.85
N GLU A 56 -3.85 -10.91 -4.74
CA GLU A 56 -5.07 -10.13 -4.54
C GLU A 56 -5.03 -9.38 -3.20
N GLU A 57 -4.73 -10.09 -2.10
CA GLU A 57 -4.61 -9.45 -0.77
C GLU A 57 -3.50 -8.39 -0.71
N LEU A 58 -2.38 -8.65 -1.37
CA LEU A 58 -1.29 -7.67 -1.48
C LEU A 58 -1.69 -6.46 -2.35
N ALA A 59 -2.51 -6.68 -3.38
CA ALA A 59 -3.04 -5.61 -4.21
C ALA A 59 -4.00 -4.73 -3.41
N ASP A 60 -4.85 -5.30 -2.56
CA ASP A 60 -5.77 -4.57 -1.70
C ASP A 60 -5.01 -3.70 -0.68
N CYS A 61 -3.94 -4.23 -0.08
CA CYS A 61 -3.02 -3.42 0.73
C CYS A 61 -2.45 -2.23 -0.06
N CYS A 62 -2.00 -2.46 -1.30
CA CYS A 62 -1.49 -1.39 -2.16
C CYS A 62 -2.56 -0.35 -2.49
N ILE A 63 -3.79 -0.76 -2.79
CA ILE A 63 -4.92 0.12 -3.09
C ILE A 63 -5.25 1.00 -1.88
N ARG A 64 -5.24 0.45 -0.66
CA ARG A 64 -5.44 1.25 0.56
C ARG A 64 -4.35 2.28 0.76
N ILE A 65 -3.09 1.92 0.53
CA ILE A 65 -1.95 2.85 0.56
C ILE A 65 -2.13 3.95 -0.50
N PHE A 66 -2.54 3.59 -1.71
CA PHE A 66 -2.78 4.53 -2.81
C PHE A 66 -3.90 5.51 -2.50
N ASP A 67 -5.04 5.03 -1.99
CA ASP A 67 -6.15 5.87 -1.54
C ASP A 67 -5.70 6.82 -0.42
N PHE A 68 -5.03 6.30 0.61
CA PHE A 68 -4.51 7.10 1.72
C PHE A 68 -3.59 8.22 1.24
N CYS A 69 -2.64 7.89 0.35
CA CYS A 69 -1.74 8.89 -0.24
C CYS A 69 -2.50 9.92 -1.09
N GLY A 70 -3.52 9.50 -1.84
CA GLY A 70 -4.37 10.40 -2.62
C GLY A 70 -5.14 11.37 -1.72
N ALA A 71 -5.74 10.85 -0.64
CA ALA A 71 -6.49 11.63 0.33
C ALA A 71 -5.63 12.63 1.13
N ARG A 72 -4.35 12.32 1.37
CA ARG A 72 -3.40 13.20 2.07
C ARG A 72 -2.48 14.00 1.14
N ASN A 73 -2.69 13.94 -0.17
CA ASN A 73 -1.84 14.61 -1.17
C ASN A 73 -0.33 14.26 -1.04
N ILE A 74 -0.03 12.98 -0.81
CA ILE A 74 1.34 12.47 -0.68
C ILE A 74 1.86 12.02 -2.06
N ASP A 75 2.99 12.55 -2.53
CA ASP A 75 3.66 12.06 -3.75
C ASP A 75 4.41 10.75 -3.48
N LEU A 76 3.63 9.65 -3.40
CA LEU A 76 4.13 8.31 -3.17
C LEU A 76 5.16 7.88 -4.23
N GLN A 77 4.97 8.29 -5.49
CA GLN A 77 5.90 7.94 -6.55
C GLN A 77 7.28 8.55 -6.32
N LYS A 78 7.33 9.84 -5.94
CA LYS A 78 8.58 10.50 -5.60
C LYS A 78 9.25 9.79 -4.42
N ALA A 79 8.49 9.49 -3.36
CA ALA A 79 8.99 8.78 -2.18
C ALA A 79 9.58 7.40 -2.53
N ILE A 80 8.88 6.60 -3.35
CA ILE A 80 9.37 5.30 -3.84
C ILE A 80 10.68 5.48 -4.62
N ARG A 81 10.73 6.39 -5.59
CA ARG A 81 11.92 6.61 -6.43
C ARG A 81 13.13 7.01 -5.59
N GLU A 82 12.95 7.94 -4.65
CA GLU A 82 14.01 8.37 -3.75
C GLU A 82 14.47 7.24 -2.82
N LYS A 83 13.53 6.46 -2.30
CA LYS A 83 13.85 5.31 -1.44
C LYS A 83 14.61 4.22 -2.19
N MET A 84 14.22 3.92 -3.43
CA MET A 84 14.92 2.96 -4.29
C MET A 84 16.35 3.41 -4.59
N LYS A 85 16.56 4.70 -4.94
CA LYS A 85 17.91 5.28 -5.13
C LYS A 85 18.76 5.13 -3.87
N LYS A 86 18.20 5.48 -2.70
CA LYS A 86 18.89 5.33 -1.41
C LYS A 86 19.20 3.87 -1.10
N ASN A 87 18.28 2.94 -1.37
CA ASN A 87 18.48 1.51 -1.12
C ASN A 87 19.54 0.90 -2.05
N ALA A 88 19.63 1.33 -3.31
CA ALA A 88 20.64 0.85 -4.26
C ALA A 88 22.08 1.21 -3.84
N LEU A 89 22.25 2.28 -3.06
CA LEU A 89 23.54 2.72 -2.51
C LEU A 89 23.90 2.04 -1.18
N ARG A 90 23.02 1.22 -0.62
CA ARG A 90 23.29 0.57 0.67
C ARG A 90 24.23 -0.62 0.50
N PRO A 91 25.16 -0.85 1.45
CA PRO A 91 25.94 -2.08 1.47
C PRO A 91 25.03 -3.30 1.62
N TYR A 92 25.54 -4.46 1.21
CA TYR A 92 24.83 -5.73 1.34
C TYR A 92 24.37 -5.96 2.79
N ARG A 93 23.06 -6.27 2.97
CA ARG A 93 22.41 -6.45 4.28
C ARG A 93 22.61 -5.28 5.26
N HIS A 94 22.63 -4.04 4.76
CA HIS A 94 22.70 -2.85 5.60
C HIS A 94 21.63 -2.86 6.71
N GLY A 95 22.10 -2.87 7.97
CA GLY A 95 21.26 -2.86 9.17
C GLY A 95 21.04 -4.22 9.83
N ASN A 96 21.47 -5.33 9.22
CA ASN A 96 21.48 -6.70 9.79
C ASN A 96 20.22 -7.11 10.58
N LYS A 97 19.04 -6.60 10.19
CA LYS A 97 17.77 -6.89 10.85
C LYS A 97 17.37 -8.34 10.51
N LYS A 98 17.19 -9.17 11.54
CA LYS A 98 16.91 -10.62 11.45
C LYS A 98 15.40 -10.95 11.44
N PHE A 99 14.57 -9.97 11.17
CA PHE A 99 13.11 -10.07 11.26
C PHE A 99 12.49 -9.51 9.99
#